data_AF-A0A433WZX7-F1
#
_entry.id   AF-A0A433WZX7-F1
#
_cell.length_a   1.000
_cell.length_b   1.000
_cell.length_c   1.000
_cell.angle_alpha   90.00
_cell.angle_beta   90.00
_cell.angle_gamma   90.00
#
_symmetry.space_group_name_H-M   'P 1'
#
loop_
_entity.id
_entity.type
_entity.pdbx_description
1 polymer ?
#
loop_
_entity_poly.entity_id
_entity_poly.type
_entity_poly.pdbx_seq_one_letter_code
_entity_poly.pdbx_strand_id
1 'polypeptide(L)'
;MTGLPDEVELGSGRSLTLRELDPGDMLDLIEAGGSAVSGAAASAWLSYAQMICTVRAVNGVPVQMPASKDEVRDLARRIGNEGVMALQPLFFPSPEQEDVMVDTAKN
;
A
#
# COMPACT_ATOMS: atom_id res chain seq x y z
N MET A 1 -4.47 -6.71 14.23
CA MET A 1 -5.25 -5.72 13.48
C MET A 1 -4.31 -4.60 13.15
N THR A 2 -3.88 -4.52 11.89
CA THR A 2 -3.11 -3.38 11.41
C THR A 2 -4.08 -2.21 11.31
N GLY A 3 -3.73 -1.06 11.89
CA GLY A 3 -4.62 0.11 11.99
C GLY A 3 -4.76 0.88 10.67
N LEU A 4 -4.95 0.18 9.54
CA LEU A 4 -5.15 0.85 8.26
C LEU A 4 -6.54 1.50 8.23
N PRO A 5 -6.63 2.79 7.84
CA PRO A 5 -7.91 3.43 7.63
C PRO A 5 -8.63 2.80 6.42
N ASP A 6 -9.96 2.77 6.45
CA ASP A 6 -10.74 2.27 5.31
C ASP A 6 -10.58 3.13 4.06
N GLU A 7 -10.34 4.44 4.24
CA GLU A 7 -10.21 5.42 3.18
C GLU A 7 -9.18 6.49 3.51
N VAL A 8 -8.45 6.94 2.49
CA VAL A 8 -7.50 8.05 2.55
C VAL A 8 -7.91 9.09 1.51
N GLU A 9 -8.23 10.30 1.98
CA GLU A 9 -8.50 11.45 1.12
C GLU A 9 -7.18 12.09 0.66
N LEU A 10 -7.12 12.43 -0.63
CA LEU A 10 -6.00 13.12 -1.24
C LEU A 10 -6.36 14.60 -1.43
N GLY A 11 -5.36 15.49 -1.36
CA GLY A 11 -5.54 16.94 -1.50
C GLY A 11 -6.14 17.38 -2.84
N SER A 12 -6.02 16.55 -3.88
CA SER A 12 -6.68 16.74 -5.19
C SER A 12 -8.19 16.47 -5.21
N GLY A 13 -8.80 16.08 -4.09
CA GLY A 13 -10.20 15.63 -4.03
C GLY A 13 -10.41 14.20 -4.52
N ARG A 14 -9.32 13.45 -4.71
CA ARG A 14 -9.32 12.01 -4.97
C ARG A 14 -9.35 11.24 -3.65
N SER A 15 -9.76 9.97 -3.69
CA SER A 15 -9.68 9.10 -2.52
C SER A 15 -9.15 7.71 -2.87
N LEU A 16 -8.52 7.06 -1.90
CA LEU A 16 -8.06 5.68 -1.97
C LEU A 16 -8.77 4.87 -0.90
N THR A 17 -9.50 3.83 -1.30
CA THR A 17 -10.06 2.87 -0.34
C THR A 17 -9.07 1.74 -0.15
N LEU A 18 -8.78 1.41 1.11
CA LEU A 18 -7.77 0.42 1.46
C LEU A 18 -8.41 -0.89 1.94
N ARG A 19 -7.61 -1.95 1.95
CA ARG A 19 -7.88 -3.23 2.60
C ARG A 19 -6.58 -3.79 3.18
N GLU A 20 -6.71 -4.61 4.22
CA GLU A 20 -5.60 -5.46 4.64
C GLU A 20 -5.33 -6.53 3.57
N LEU A 21 -4.06 -6.91 3.46
CA LEU A 21 -3.62 -8.06 2.68
C LEU A 21 -3.50 -9.26 3.61
N ASP A 22 -4.10 -10.37 3.23
CA ASP A 22 -3.97 -11.61 3.96
C ASP A 22 -2.70 -12.38 3.53
N PRO A 23 -2.31 -13.45 4.24
CA PRO A 23 -1.13 -14.24 3.85
C PRO A 23 -1.24 -14.86 2.45
N GLY A 24 -2.44 -15.12 1.94
CA GLY A 24 -2.66 -15.61 0.58
C GLY A 24 -2.36 -14.52 -0.45
N ASP A 25 -2.87 -13.31 -0.24
CA ASP A 25 -2.54 -12.15 -1.08
C ASP A 25 -1.03 -11.92 -1.18
N MET A 26 -0.30 -12.15 -0.08
CA MET A 26 1.15 -12.01 -0.06
C MET A 26 1.86 -13.08 -0.90
N LEU A 27 1.34 -14.32 -0.92
CA LEU A 27 1.87 -15.37 -1.80
C LEU A 27 1.61 -15.04 -3.27
N ASP A 28 0.38 -14.60 -3.59
CA ASP A 28 0.00 -14.17 -4.93
C ASP A 28 0.87 -13.00 -5.39
N LEU A 29 1.18 -12.06 -4.49
CA LEU A 29 2.07 -10.92 -4.79
C LEU A 29 3.52 -11.34 -5.05
N ILE A 30 4.04 -12.31 -4.27
CA ILE A 30 5.37 -12.87 -4.49
C ILE A 30 5.44 -13.54 -5.87
N GLU A 31 4.41 -14.30 -6.24
CA GLU A 31 4.29 -14.93 -7.56
C GLU A 31 4.22 -13.88 -8.67
N ALA A 32 3.35 -12.87 -8.52
CA ALA A 32 3.19 -11.76 -9.46
C ALA A 32 4.50 -10.98 -9.69
N GLY A 33 5.34 -10.86 -8.65
CA GLY A 33 6.62 -10.16 -8.73
C GLY A 33 7.68 -10.85 -9.60
N GLY A 34 7.60 -12.17 -9.76
CA GLY A 34 8.50 -12.97 -10.60
C GLY A 34 9.98 -12.65 -10.32
N SER A 35 10.75 -12.31 -11.35
CA SER A 35 12.18 -12.01 -11.20
C SER A 35 12.50 -10.77 -10.33
N ALA A 36 11.50 -9.91 -10.04
CA ALA A 36 11.70 -8.76 -9.16
C ALA A 36 12.00 -9.18 -7.71
N VAL A 37 11.52 -10.36 -7.29
CA VAL A 37 11.63 -10.83 -5.90
C VAL A 37 12.91 -11.63 -5.61
N SER A 38 13.80 -11.78 -6.59
CA SER A 38 15.04 -12.57 -6.44
C SER A 38 16.34 -11.74 -6.47
N GLY A 39 16.25 -10.43 -6.71
CA GLY A 39 17.42 -9.54 -6.81
C GLY A 39 17.74 -8.78 -5.52
N ALA A 40 18.83 -8.00 -5.51
CA ALA A 40 19.22 -7.14 -4.39
C ALA A 40 18.14 -6.10 -3.98
N ALA A 41 17.23 -5.78 -4.90
CA ALA A 41 16.10 -4.87 -4.65
C ALA A 41 14.80 -5.61 -4.27
N ALA A 42 14.83 -6.93 -4.04
CA ALA A 42 13.64 -7.74 -3.80
C ALA A 42 12.83 -7.27 -2.59
N SER A 43 13.51 -6.96 -1.47
CA SER A 43 12.87 -6.47 -0.26
C SER A 43 12.17 -5.13 -0.50
N ALA A 44 12.88 -4.16 -1.08
CA ALA A 44 12.33 -2.86 -1.41
C ALA A 44 11.14 -2.97 -2.39
N TRP A 45 11.23 -3.86 -3.39
CA TRP A 45 10.16 -4.11 -4.33
C TRP A 45 8.92 -4.69 -3.64
N LEU A 46 9.09 -5.72 -2.81
CA LEU A 46 7.99 -6.37 -2.09
C LEU A 46 7.31 -5.43 -1.11
N SER A 47 8.08 -4.69 -0.31
CA SER A 47 7.51 -3.71 0.64
C SER A 47 6.70 -2.63 -0.08
N TYR A 48 7.22 -2.13 -1.21
CA TYR A 48 6.50 -1.13 -1.99
C TYR A 48 5.25 -1.71 -2.66
N ALA A 49 5.36 -2.92 -3.24
CA ALA A 49 4.25 -3.59 -3.89
C ALA A 49 3.14 -3.95 -2.88
N GLN A 50 3.49 -4.36 -1.66
CA GLN A 50 2.56 -4.64 -0.58
C GLN A 50 1.72 -3.40 -0.25
N MET A 51 2.38 -2.24 -0.04
CA MET A 51 1.69 -0.97 0.19
C MET A 51 0.71 -0.64 -0.95
N ILE A 52 1.16 -0.76 -2.20
CA ILE A 52 0.35 -0.48 -3.39
C ILE A 52 -0.88 -1.40 -3.49
N CYS A 53 -0.70 -2.70 -3.21
CA CYS A 53 -1.77 -3.69 -3.35
C CYS A 53 -2.84 -3.61 -2.26
N THR A 54 -2.62 -2.82 -1.19
CA THR A 54 -3.67 -2.54 -0.20
C THR A 54 -4.78 -1.66 -0.77
N VAL A 55 -4.54 -0.94 -1.87
CA VAL A 55 -5.56 -0.11 -2.52
C VAL A 55 -6.57 -1.01 -3.24
N ARG A 56 -7.83 -1.00 -2.79
CA ARG A 56 -8.94 -1.75 -3.40
C ARG A 56 -9.85 -0.89 -4.27
N ALA A 57 -9.82 0.43 -4.11
CA ALA A 57 -10.53 1.36 -4.99
C ALA A 57 -9.84 2.72 -5.08
N VAL A 58 -10.03 3.40 -6.21
CA VAL A 58 -9.57 4.77 -6.44
C VAL A 58 -10.79 5.60 -6.84
N ASN A 59 -11.11 6.64 -6.07
CA ASN A 59 -12.32 7.48 -6.23
C ASN A 59 -13.61 6.63 -6.27
N GLY A 60 -13.72 5.66 -5.37
CA GLY A 60 -14.85 4.72 -5.32
C GLY A 60 -14.92 3.70 -6.47
N VAL A 61 -14.00 3.75 -7.45
CA VAL A 61 -13.93 2.74 -8.53
C VAL A 61 -13.02 1.60 -8.10
N PRO A 62 -13.54 0.36 -7.99
CA PRO A 62 -12.74 -0.79 -7.60
C PRO A 62 -11.54 -1.02 -8.53
N VAL A 63 -10.45 -1.49 -7.96
CA VAL A 63 -9.28 -1.98 -8.67
C VAL A 63 -9.12 -3.47 -8.40
N GLN A 64 -8.65 -4.22 -9.39
CA GLN A 64 -8.37 -5.64 -9.23
C GLN A 64 -7.03 -5.81 -8.53
N MET A 65 -6.90 -6.89 -7.76
CA MET A 65 -5.61 -7.31 -7.21
C MET A 65 -4.67 -7.62 -8.37
N PRO A 66 -3.46 -7.03 -8.42
CA PRO A 66 -2.51 -7.31 -9.50
C PRO A 66 -2.08 -8.77 -9.53
N ALA A 67 -2.12 -9.40 -10.70
CA ALA A 67 -1.64 -10.76 -10.96
C ALA A 67 -0.24 -10.80 -11.60
N SER A 68 0.31 -9.63 -11.95
CA SER A 68 1.65 -9.52 -12.54
C SER A 68 2.39 -8.26 -12.11
N LYS A 69 3.72 -8.28 -12.23
CA LYS A 69 4.58 -7.13 -11.99
C LYS A 69 4.18 -5.88 -12.78
N ASP A 70 3.69 -6.04 -13.99
CA ASP A 70 3.27 -4.91 -14.82
C ASP A 70 1.94 -4.34 -14.34
N GLU A 71 1.01 -5.17 -13.88
CA GLU A 71 -0.22 -4.71 -13.22
C GLU A 71 0.05 -3.98 -11.90
N VAL A 72 1.04 -4.43 -11.11
CA VAL A 72 1.47 -3.70 -9.90
C VAL A 72 1.95 -2.30 -10.27
N ARG A 73 2.72 -2.17 -11.37
CA ARG A 73 3.19 -0.87 -11.86
C ARG A 73 2.04 -0.01 -12.37
N ASP A 74 1.06 -0.59 -13.06
CA ASP A 74 -0.10 0.13 -13.56
C ASP A 74 -0.99 0.62 -12.42
N LEU A 75 -1.17 -0.19 -11.38
CA LEU A 75 -1.83 0.24 -10.16
C LEU A 75 -1.08 1.38 -9.47
N ALA A 76 0.25 1.28 -9.35
CA ALA A 76 1.08 2.36 -8.80
C ALA A 76 0.95 3.66 -9.62
N ARG A 77 0.91 3.58 -10.96
CA ARG A 77 0.67 4.73 -11.84
C ARG A 77 -0.73 5.32 -11.65
N ARG A 78 -1.75 4.47 -11.47
CA ARG A 78 -3.13 4.90 -11.23
C ARG A 78 -3.29 5.59 -9.87
N ILE A 79 -2.61 5.11 -8.84
CA ILE A 79 -2.53 5.77 -7.52
C ILE A 79 -1.85 7.13 -7.69
N GLY A 80 -0.68 7.13 -8.34
CA GLY A 80 0.12 8.32 -8.61
C GLY A 80 0.89 8.81 -7.38
N ASN A 81 1.76 9.80 -7.59
CA ASN A 81 2.71 10.24 -6.56
C ASN A 81 2.03 10.75 -5.29
N GLU A 82 0.95 11.52 -5.43
CA GLU A 82 0.17 12.04 -4.28
C GLU A 82 -0.38 10.88 -3.41
N GLY A 83 -0.97 9.87 -4.07
CA GLY A 83 -1.48 8.70 -3.36
C GLY A 83 -0.38 7.91 -2.67
N VAL A 84 0.75 7.69 -3.34
CA VAL A 84 1.92 7.03 -2.73
C VAL A 84 2.42 7.79 -1.50
N MET A 85 2.52 9.12 -1.58
CA MET A 85 2.93 9.96 -0.46
C MET A 85 1.94 9.90 0.71
N ALA A 86 0.65 9.79 0.44
CA ALA A 86 -0.37 9.62 1.45
C ALA A 86 -0.32 8.22 2.12
N LEU A 87 0.07 7.18 1.38
CA LEU A 87 0.20 5.81 1.90
C LEU A 87 1.47 5.59 2.71
N GLN A 88 2.60 6.20 2.34
CA GLN A 88 3.91 5.94 2.96
C GLN A 88 3.90 5.98 4.50
N PRO A 89 3.32 6.99 5.17
CA PRO A 89 3.31 7.07 6.63
C PRO A 89 2.56 5.92 7.31
N LEU A 90 1.64 5.26 6.61
CA LEU A 90 0.85 4.15 7.15
C LEU A 90 1.65 2.83 7.21
N PHE A 91 2.68 2.69 6.38
CA PHE A 91 3.47 1.47 6.24
C PHE A 91 4.92 1.62 6.71
N PHE A 92 5.44 2.84 6.64
CA PHE A 92 6.81 3.19 7.01
C PHE A 92 6.78 4.40 7.96
N PRO A 93 6.20 4.25 9.16
CA PRO A 93 6.18 5.34 10.13
C PRO A 93 7.63 5.76 10.42
N SER A 94 7.87 7.06 10.36
CA SER A 94 9.16 7.60 10.78
C SER A 94 9.25 7.50 12.32
N PRO A 95 10.46 7.36 12.91
CA PRO A 95 10.62 7.26 14.36
C PRO A 95 10.02 8.45 15.15
N GLU A 96 9.81 9.60 14.51
CA GLU A 96 9.13 10.78 15.11
C GLU A 96 7.59 10.62 15.22
N GLN A 97 6.99 9.64 14.52
CA GLN A 97 5.54 9.41 14.49
C GLN A 97 5.09 8.30 15.46
N GLU A 98 6.01 7.47 15.96
CA GLU A 98 5.70 6.44 16.96
C GLU A 98 5.27 7.05 18.30
N ASP A 99 5.86 8.19 18.71
CA ASP A 99 5.53 8.86 19.99
C ASP A 99 4.09 9.40 20.04
N VAL A 100 3.51 9.81 18.91
CA VAL A 100 2.15 10.40 18.86
C VAL A 100 1.06 9.31 18.95
N MET A 101 1.30 8.11 18.43
CA MET A 101 0.35 7.00 18.52
C MET A 101 0.26 6.40 19.93
N VAL A 102 1.31 6.53 20.75
CA VAL A 102 1.31 6.03 22.15
C VAL A 102 0.50 6.94 23.08
N ASP A 103 0.41 8.24 22.78
CA ASP A 103 -0.34 9.21 23.61
C ASP A 103 -1.85 9.19 23.35
N THR A 104 -2.31 8.83 22.16
CA THR A 104 -3.76 8.77 21.84
C THR A 104 -4.46 7.53 22.39
N ALA A 105 -3.71 6.48 22.78
CA ALA A 105 -4.26 5.28 23.41
C ALA A 105 -4.43 5.39 24.94
N LYS A 106 -4.08 6.54 25.54
CA LYS A 106 -4.09 6.75 27.00
C LYS A 106 -5.14 7.75 27.50
N ASN A 107 -6.08 8.20 26.67
CA ASN A 107 -7.10 9.18 27.07
C ASN A 107 -8.52 8.65 26.90
#